data_AF-A0A661YN22-F1
#
_entry.id   AF-A0A661YN22-F1
#
_cell.length_a   1.000
_cell.length_b   1.000
_cell.length_c   1.000
_cell.angle_alpha   90.00
_cell.angle_beta   90.00
_cell.angle_gamma   90.00
#
_symmetry.space_group_name_H-M   'P 1'
#
loop_
_entity.id
_entity.type
_entity.pdbx_description
1 polymer ?
#
loop_
_entity_poly.entity_id
_entity_poly.type
_entity_poly.pdbx_seq_one_letter_code
_entity_poly.pdbx_strand_id
1 'polypeptide(L)'
;MTMKNLYKNIWILAALAIVLASCGKMDVAPSNQISTESIGNTSDGIINVTNGNYALFKNQVDFNGFVDDNNMYLRQYFQLSDFAGDEIVCGQKTEDPLYYSFTYTHSPDQANARFFWYISYKIANGANTVIEILEEKGADNNEMKQIMGENYFLRAFVHFNLLKFYSKAYT
;
A
#
# COMPACT_ATOMS: atom_id res chain seq x y z
N MET A 1 -66.13 10.04 -3.48
CA MET A 1 -64.89 9.89 -2.68
C MET A 1 -64.63 11.22 -2.01
N THR A 2 -64.75 11.30 -0.68
CA THR A 2 -64.80 12.58 0.07
C THR A 2 -63.49 13.34 -0.08
N MET A 3 -63.59 14.64 -0.41
CA MET A 3 -62.46 15.57 -0.60
C MET A 3 -61.43 15.51 0.55
N LYS A 4 -61.86 15.24 1.79
CA LYS A 4 -61.00 15.03 2.97
C LYS A 4 -59.93 13.94 2.79
N ASN A 5 -60.23 12.87 2.05
CA ASN A 5 -59.30 11.78 1.80
C ASN A 5 -58.25 12.14 0.73
N LEU A 6 -58.58 13.07 -0.17
CA LEU A 6 -57.66 13.57 -1.20
C LEU A 6 -56.54 14.40 -0.57
N TYR A 7 -56.88 15.31 0.36
CA TYR A 7 -55.88 16.11 1.07
C TYR A 7 -54.97 15.25 1.94
N LYS A 8 -55.52 14.23 2.63
CA LYS A 8 -54.75 13.27 3.42
C LYS A 8 -53.71 12.51 2.57
N ASN A 9 -54.09 12.09 1.36
CA ASN A 9 -53.18 11.40 0.45
C ASN A 9 -52.10 12.33 -0.13
N ILE A 10 -52.42 13.61 -0.38
CA ILE A 10 -51.44 14.63 -0.80
C ILE A 10 -50.43 14.90 0.31
N TRP A 11 -50.86 14.98 1.57
CA TRP A 11 -49.95 15.15 2.72
C TRP A 11 -49.02 13.95 2.92
N ILE A 12 -49.51 12.73 2.70
CA ILE A 12 -48.68 11.51 2.77
C ILE A 12 -47.64 11.47 1.64
N LEU A 13 -48.02 11.85 0.41
CA LEU A 13 -47.10 11.93 -0.73
C LEU A 13 -46.04 13.02 -0.54
N ALA A 14 -46.41 14.18 0.01
CA ALA A 14 -45.47 15.25 0.33
C ALA A 14 -44.46 14.83 1.42
N ALA A 15 -44.92 14.12 2.45
CA ALA A 15 -44.04 13.58 3.49
C ALA A 15 -43.06 12.53 2.93
N LEU A 16 -43.52 11.67 2.01
CA LEU A 16 -42.68 10.66 1.37
C LEU A 16 -41.61 11.30 0.46
N ALA A 17 -41.95 12.39 -0.24
CA ALA A 17 -41.00 13.14 -1.06
C ALA A 17 -39.88 13.80 -0.23
N ILE A 18 -40.19 14.27 0.99
CA ILE A 18 -39.20 14.84 1.91
C ILE A 18 -38.23 13.77 2.44
N VAL A 19 -38.73 12.56 2.71
CA VAL A 19 -37.89 11.42 3.14
C VAL A 19 -36.93 11.01 2.02
N LEU A 20 -37.41 10.96 0.77
CA LEU A 20 -36.60 10.62 -0.41
C LEU A 20 -35.56 11.71 -0.76
N ALA A 21 -35.81 12.97 -0.42
CA ALA A 21 -34.87 14.07 -0.63
C ALA A 21 -33.76 14.17 0.43
N SER A 22 -33.85 13.43 1.55
CA SER A 22 -32.84 13.50 2.62
C SER A 22 -31.57 12.67 2.36
N CYS A 23 -31.56 11.84 1.31
CA CYS A 23 -30.41 11.03 0.92
C CYS A 23 -29.61 11.72 -0.21
N GLY A 24 -28.95 12.84 0.12
CA GLY A 24 -28.26 13.67 -0.87
C GLY A 24 -26.80 13.99 -0.57
N LYS A 25 -26.21 13.41 0.49
CA LYS A 25 -24.81 13.65 0.85
C LYS A 25 -24.15 12.37 1.33
N MET A 26 -23.87 11.46 0.40
CA MET A 26 -23.08 10.26 0.66
C MET A 26 -21.70 10.31 -0.01
N ASP A 27 -21.23 11.51 -0.35
CA ASP A 27 -19.83 11.76 -0.74
C ASP A 27 -19.09 12.38 0.45
N VAL A 28 -19.04 11.64 1.56
CA VAL A 28 -18.16 12.01 2.68
C VAL A 28 -16.84 11.31 2.43
N ALA A 29 -15.90 12.02 1.81
CA ALA A 29 -14.52 11.55 1.73
C ALA A 29 -14.01 11.34 3.17
N PRO A 30 -13.41 10.17 3.48
CA PRO A 30 -12.88 9.90 4.82
C PRO A 30 -11.87 10.98 5.21
N SER A 31 -12.15 11.73 6.29
CA SER A 31 -11.32 12.86 6.73
C SER A 31 -9.87 12.49 7.07
N ASN A 32 -9.64 11.21 7.36
CA ASN A 32 -8.36 10.66 7.81
C ASN A 32 -7.65 9.83 6.74
N GLN A 33 -8.18 9.76 5.52
CA GLN A 33 -7.53 9.08 4.40
C GLN A 33 -7.28 10.08 3.28
N ILE A 34 -6.04 10.13 2.81
CA ILE A 34 -5.69 10.98 1.66
C ILE A 34 -6.10 10.19 0.40
N SER A 35 -7.11 10.67 -0.34
CA SER A 35 -7.46 10.09 -1.63
C SER A 35 -6.41 10.47 -2.68
N THR A 36 -6.20 9.64 -3.70
CA THR A 36 -5.27 9.91 -4.81
C THR A 36 -5.53 11.28 -5.46
N GLU A 37 -6.79 11.68 -5.55
CA GLU A 37 -7.21 13.00 -6.06
C GLU A 37 -6.82 14.17 -5.13
N SER A 38 -6.70 13.93 -3.82
CA SER A 38 -6.28 14.96 -2.85
C SER A 38 -4.77 15.01 -2.63
N ILE A 39 -4.06 13.88 -2.82
CA ILE A 39 -2.59 13.78 -2.69
C ILE A 39 -1.90 14.80 -3.59
N GLY A 40 -2.37 14.95 -4.83
CA GLY A 40 -1.77 15.88 -5.78
C GLY A 40 -1.98 17.35 -5.42
N ASN A 41 -3.02 17.70 -4.65
CA ASN A 41 -3.42 19.10 -4.48
C ASN A 41 -2.46 19.91 -3.61
N THR A 42 -1.62 19.27 -2.79
CA THR A 42 -0.64 19.93 -1.94
C THR A 42 0.74 19.32 -2.11
N SER A 43 1.79 20.15 -2.08
CA SER A 43 3.18 19.67 -2.09
C SER A 43 3.44 18.73 -0.89
N ASP A 44 2.87 19.06 0.26
CA ASP A 44 2.96 18.24 1.47
C ASP A 44 2.35 16.85 1.28
N GLY A 45 1.28 16.72 0.50
CA GLY A 45 0.67 15.43 0.19
C GLY A 45 1.64 14.50 -0.54
N ILE A 46 2.31 15.02 -1.56
CA ILE A 46 3.32 14.30 -2.36
C ILE A 46 4.52 13.87 -1.49
N ILE A 47 5.00 14.78 -0.65
CA ILE A 47 6.10 14.52 0.28
C ILE A 47 5.69 13.44 1.30
N ASN A 48 4.47 13.51 1.83
CA ASN A 48 3.96 12.54 2.79
C ASN A 48 3.84 11.13 2.18
N VAL A 49 3.41 11.01 0.93
CA VAL A 49 3.38 9.71 0.24
C VAL A 49 4.79 9.16 0.07
N THR A 50 5.75 9.99 -0.34
CA THR A 50 7.16 9.61 -0.48
C THR A 50 7.74 9.14 0.86
N ASN A 51 7.53 9.89 1.93
CA ASN A 51 7.92 9.51 3.30
C ASN A 51 7.23 8.22 3.75
N GLY A 52 5.97 8.02 3.38
CA GLY A 52 5.23 6.78 3.60
C GLY A 52 5.91 5.59 2.91
N ASN A 53 6.32 5.75 1.65
CA ASN A 53 7.05 4.72 0.90
C ASN A 53 8.38 4.35 1.59
N TYR A 54 9.14 5.34 2.08
CA TYR A 54 10.34 5.05 2.89
C TYR A 54 10.00 4.34 4.20
N ALA A 55 8.93 4.73 4.88
CA ALA A 55 8.54 4.13 6.15
C ALA A 55 8.18 2.64 6.00
N LEU A 56 7.64 2.23 4.84
CA LEU A 56 7.31 0.83 4.55
C LEU A 56 8.52 -0.12 4.60
N PHE A 57 9.76 0.38 4.49
CA PHE A 57 10.95 -0.47 4.66
C PHE A 57 11.16 -0.96 6.10
N LYS A 58 10.68 -0.19 7.09
CA LYS A 58 10.87 -0.50 8.51
C LYS A 58 9.58 -0.81 9.25
N ASN A 59 8.42 -0.36 8.76
CA ASN A 59 7.16 -0.54 9.46
C ASN A 59 6.68 -1.99 9.39
N GLN A 60 6.08 -2.49 10.47
CA GLN A 60 5.18 -3.62 10.38
C GLN A 60 3.85 -3.16 9.75
N VAL A 61 3.38 -3.88 8.75
CA VAL A 61 2.10 -3.57 8.08
C VAL A 61 1.16 -4.76 8.17
N ASP A 62 -0.13 -4.48 8.15
CA ASP A 62 -1.14 -5.53 8.03
C ASP A 62 -0.91 -6.33 6.75
N PHE A 63 -0.86 -7.65 6.91
CA PHE A 63 -0.73 -8.61 5.84
C PHE A 63 -1.57 -9.84 6.19
N ASN A 64 -2.53 -10.19 5.32
CA ASN A 64 -3.52 -11.24 5.58
C ASN A 64 -4.40 -11.01 6.84
N GLY A 65 -4.67 -9.74 7.19
CA GLY A 65 -5.62 -9.38 8.26
C GLY A 65 -5.03 -9.41 9.68
N PHE A 66 -3.70 -9.51 9.80
CA PHE A 66 -2.99 -9.33 11.05
C PHE A 66 -1.63 -8.66 10.82
N VAL A 67 -1.06 -8.12 11.89
CA VAL A 67 0.30 -7.56 11.92
C VAL A 67 1.20 -8.56 12.63
N ASP A 68 2.31 -8.94 11.99
CA ASP A 68 3.32 -9.85 12.54
C ASP A 68 4.64 -9.08 12.69
N ASP A 69 5.19 -9.10 13.89
CA ASP A 69 6.45 -8.42 14.23
C ASP A 69 7.66 -8.95 13.45
N ASN A 70 7.57 -10.17 12.92
CA ASN A 70 8.61 -10.73 12.06
C ASN A 70 8.50 -10.24 10.61
N ASN A 71 7.37 -9.66 10.19
CA ASN A 71 7.16 -9.21 8.81
C ASN A 71 7.54 -7.74 8.63
N MET A 72 8.84 -7.52 8.37
CA MET A 72 9.43 -6.21 8.04
C MET A 72 10.32 -6.32 6.81
N TYR A 73 10.26 -5.36 5.88
CA TYR A 73 11.01 -5.44 4.61
C TYR A 73 12.50 -5.70 4.84
N LEU A 74 13.17 -4.89 5.69
CA LEU A 74 14.62 -4.99 5.90
C LEU A 74 15.04 -6.32 6.53
N ARG A 75 14.25 -6.84 7.47
CA ARG A 75 14.49 -8.16 8.07
C ARG A 75 14.41 -9.24 7.01
N GLN A 76 13.36 -9.22 6.20
CA GLN A 76 13.16 -10.22 5.16
C GLN A 76 14.20 -10.12 4.06
N TYR A 77 14.60 -8.90 3.67
CA TYR A 77 15.69 -8.66 2.74
C TYR A 77 16.99 -9.31 3.20
N PHE A 78 17.37 -9.10 4.47
CA PHE A 78 18.59 -9.68 5.04
C PHE A 78 18.54 -11.21 5.02
N GLN A 79 17.45 -11.79 5.52
CA GLN A 79 17.28 -13.24 5.62
C GLN A 79 17.24 -13.93 4.26
N LEU A 80 16.52 -13.35 3.29
CA LEU A 80 16.44 -13.88 1.93
C LEU A 80 17.76 -13.75 1.16
N SER A 81 18.63 -12.80 1.53
CA SER A 81 19.92 -12.60 0.87
C SER A 81 21.00 -13.54 1.37
N ASP A 82 20.97 -13.89 2.66
CA ASP A 82 22.16 -14.41 3.34
C ASP A 82 21.96 -15.83 3.91
N PHE A 83 20.75 -16.17 4.39
CA PHE A 83 20.55 -17.42 5.15
C PHE A 83 20.53 -18.69 4.29
N ALA A 84 20.43 -18.54 2.97
CA ALA A 84 20.60 -19.64 2.02
C ALA A 84 22.06 -19.77 1.53
N GLY A 85 22.98 -18.97 2.06
CA GLY A 85 24.42 -19.09 1.84
C GLY A 85 25.10 -20.03 2.84
N ASP A 86 26.43 -20.09 2.79
CA ASP A 86 27.29 -20.93 3.63
C ASP A 86 28.01 -20.15 4.75
N GLU A 87 27.75 -18.86 4.90
CA GLU A 87 28.39 -17.99 5.90
C GLU A 87 27.73 -18.03 7.29
N ILE A 88 26.42 -18.34 7.36
CA ILE A 88 25.61 -18.31 8.58
C ILE A 88 24.92 -19.66 8.78
N VAL A 89 24.85 -20.14 10.03
CA VAL A 89 24.11 -21.35 10.40
C VAL A 89 23.09 -21.07 11.51
N CYS A 90 21.92 -21.70 11.42
CA CYS A 90 20.90 -21.65 12.46
C CYS A 90 21.27 -22.61 13.60
N GLY A 91 21.67 -22.07 14.76
CA GLY A 91 22.10 -22.87 15.92
C GLY A 91 20.96 -23.63 16.63
N GLN A 92 19.70 -23.26 16.41
CA GLN A 92 18.53 -23.86 17.02
C GLN A 92 17.38 -23.96 16.03
N LYS A 93 16.49 -24.94 16.20
CA LYS A 93 15.26 -25.02 15.40
C LYS A 93 14.28 -23.94 15.86
N THR A 94 13.65 -23.27 14.89
CA THR A 94 12.59 -22.27 15.10
C THR A 94 11.39 -22.59 14.22
N GLU A 95 10.22 -22.06 14.59
CA GLU A 95 8.99 -22.10 13.77
C GLU A 95 8.93 -20.91 12.79
N ASP A 96 9.86 -19.96 12.92
CA ASP A 96 9.95 -18.82 12.00
C ASP A 96 10.27 -19.28 10.57
N PRO A 97 9.55 -18.77 9.55
CA PRO A 97 9.79 -19.10 8.15
C PRO A 97 11.24 -18.90 7.65
N LEU A 98 12.07 -18.11 8.33
CA LEU A 98 13.51 -18.00 8.04
C LEU A 98 14.23 -19.36 8.08
N TYR A 99 13.74 -20.30 8.89
CA TYR A 99 14.37 -21.61 9.08
C TYR A 99 14.47 -22.39 7.77
N TYR A 100 13.48 -22.21 6.89
CA TYR A 100 13.41 -22.89 5.60
C TYR A 100 14.53 -22.49 4.63
N SER A 101 15.13 -21.31 4.80
CA SER A 101 16.32 -20.91 4.02
C SER A 101 17.53 -21.77 4.36
N PHE A 102 17.70 -22.17 5.63
CA PHE A 102 18.81 -23.01 6.06
C PHE A 102 18.65 -24.48 5.67
N THR A 103 17.41 -24.96 5.57
CA THR A 103 17.11 -26.35 5.18
C THR A 103 16.84 -26.51 3.70
N TYR A 104 16.79 -25.42 2.92
CA TYR A 104 16.41 -25.42 1.50
C TYR A 104 15.03 -26.04 1.21
N THR A 105 14.14 -26.03 2.21
CA THR A 105 12.78 -26.60 2.08
C THR A 105 11.75 -25.49 1.91
N HIS A 106 11.93 -24.68 0.87
CA HIS A 106 11.03 -23.57 0.55
C HIS A 106 9.64 -24.06 0.12
N SER A 107 8.61 -23.26 0.45
CA SER A 107 7.22 -23.54 0.08
C SER A 107 6.56 -22.28 -0.49
N PRO A 108 5.69 -22.40 -1.51
CA PRO A 108 4.87 -21.29 -2.00
C PRO A 108 4.04 -20.61 -0.90
N ASP A 109 3.75 -21.34 0.18
CA ASP A 109 2.91 -20.85 1.27
C ASP A 109 3.67 -20.06 2.36
N GLN A 110 4.96 -19.80 2.16
CA GLN A 110 5.79 -19.07 3.11
C GLN A 110 5.36 -17.61 3.28
N ALA A 111 4.94 -17.26 4.50
CA ALA A 111 4.45 -15.92 4.82
C ALA A 111 5.51 -14.83 4.58
N ASN A 112 6.75 -15.06 4.99
CA ASN A 112 7.84 -14.10 4.84
C ASN A 112 8.14 -13.75 3.37
N ALA A 113 8.22 -14.77 2.50
CA ALA A 113 8.46 -14.58 1.07
C ALA A 113 7.29 -13.85 0.39
N ARG A 114 6.04 -14.19 0.72
CA ARG A 114 4.87 -13.47 0.19
C ARG A 114 4.78 -12.04 0.73
N PHE A 115 5.12 -11.83 2.00
CA PHE A 115 5.15 -10.52 2.61
C PHE A 115 6.16 -9.62 1.89
N PHE A 116 7.40 -10.09 1.68
CA PHE A 116 8.43 -9.34 0.98
C PHE A 116 8.00 -8.92 -0.43
N TRP A 117 7.35 -9.83 -1.17
CA TRP A 117 6.73 -9.54 -2.46
C TRP A 117 5.66 -8.45 -2.33
N TYR A 118 4.70 -8.62 -1.43
CA TYR A 118 3.60 -7.69 -1.19
C TYR A 118 4.10 -6.28 -0.87
N ILE A 119 5.02 -6.14 0.10
CA ILE A 119 5.52 -4.83 0.52
C ILE A 119 6.34 -4.15 -0.58
N SER A 120 7.08 -4.93 -1.38
CA SER A 120 7.85 -4.40 -2.52
C SER A 120 6.91 -3.78 -3.58
N TYR A 121 5.84 -4.48 -3.94
CA TYR A 121 4.85 -3.93 -4.88
C TYR A 121 4.04 -2.78 -4.29
N LYS A 122 3.79 -2.77 -2.98
CA LYS A 122 3.15 -1.64 -2.30
C LYS A 122 4.00 -0.37 -2.40
N ILE A 123 5.31 -0.47 -2.17
CA ILE A 123 6.27 0.64 -2.35
C ILE A 123 6.34 1.06 -3.82
N ALA A 124 6.45 0.11 -4.76
CA ALA A 124 6.49 0.42 -6.19
C ALA A 124 5.22 1.15 -6.66
N ASN A 125 4.05 0.74 -6.18
CA ASN A 125 2.79 1.39 -6.51
C ASN A 125 2.71 2.81 -5.94
N GLY A 126 3.09 3.01 -4.68
CA GLY A 126 3.15 4.35 -4.08
C GLY A 126 4.13 5.27 -4.81
N ALA A 127 5.26 4.73 -5.26
CA ALA A 127 6.23 5.48 -6.06
C ALA A 127 5.67 5.84 -7.45
N ASN A 128 4.98 4.91 -8.13
CA ASN A 128 4.32 5.18 -9.40
C ASN A 128 3.30 6.31 -9.28
N THR A 129 2.45 6.29 -8.25
CA THR A 129 1.47 7.35 -8.01
C THR A 129 2.12 8.73 -7.88
N VAL A 130 3.24 8.83 -7.15
CA VAL A 130 3.96 10.11 -7.02
C VAL A 130 4.56 10.56 -8.36
N ILE A 131 5.15 9.63 -9.11
CA ILE A 131 5.73 9.90 -10.42
C ILE A 131 4.65 10.42 -11.38
N GLU A 132 3.52 9.74 -11.48
CA GLU A 132 2.39 10.13 -12.34
C GLU A 132 1.88 11.53 -12.01
N ILE A 133 1.64 11.82 -10.71
CA ILE A 133 1.19 13.14 -10.26
C ILE A 133 2.19 14.25 -10.62
N LEU A 134 3.50 14.00 -10.48
CA LEU A 134 4.54 14.98 -10.78
C LEU A 134 4.77 15.15 -12.30
N GLU A 135 4.59 14.08 -13.09
CA GLU A 135 4.61 14.15 -14.56
C GLU A 135 3.44 15.02 -15.08
N GLU A 136 2.23 14.84 -14.54
CA GLU A 136 1.05 15.61 -14.95
C GLU A 136 1.14 17.10 -14.57
N LYS A 137 1.68 17.41 -13.39
CA LYS A 137 1.77 18.78 -12.88
C LYS A 137 2.93 19.59 -13.46
N GLY A 138 3.94 18.92 -13.98
CA GLY A 138 5.23 19.54 -14.31
C GLY A 138 6.06 19.74 -13.04
N ALA A 139 7.14 18.97 -12.90
CA ALA A 139 8.11 19.15 -11.83
C ALA A 139 8.95 20.42 -12.09
N ASP A 140 8.38 21.58 -11.77
CA ASP A 140 8.91 22.88 -12.19
C ASP A 140 9.99 23.46 -11.26
N ASN A 141 10.11 22.93 -10.04
CA ASN A 141 11.10 23.36 -9.06
C ASN A 141 12.06 22.22 -8.64
N ASN A 142 13.18 22.57 -8.02
CA ASN A 142 14.21 21.61 -7.63
C ASN A 142 13.73 20.58 -6.60
N GLU A 143 12.83 20.97 -5.70
CA GLU A 143 12.29 20.08 -4.66
C GLU A 143 11.41 18.99 -5.29
N MET A 144 10.51 19.35 -6.20
CA MET A 144 9.67 18.40 -6.93
C MET A 144 10.49 17.44 -7.79
N LYS A 145 11.54 17.94 -8.45
CA LYS A 145 12.48 17.09 -9.21
C LYS A 145 13.23 16.12 -8.30
N GLN A 146 13.62 16.55 -7.11
CA GLN A 146 14.24 15.68 -6.12
C GLN A 146 13.27 14.57 -5.69
N ILE A 147 12.05 14.92 -5.28
CA ILE A 147 11.02 13.95 -4.87
C ILE A 147 10.70 12.95 -5.99
N MET A 148 10.62 13.41 -7.24
CA MET A 148 10.44 12.54 -8.40
C MET A 148 11.61 11.56 -8.55
N GLY A 149 12.85 12.05 -8.42
CA GLY A 149 14.05 11.23 -8.45
C GLY A 149 14.10 10.18 -7.33
N GLU A 150 13.71 10.56 -6.11
CA GLU A 150 13.60 9.65 -4.97
C GLU A 150 12.60 8.52 -5.25
N ASN A 151 11.42 8.82 -5.82
CA ASN A 151 10.45 7.78 -6.14
C ASN A 151 10.89 6.88 -7.30
N TYR A 152 11.60 7.40 -8.29
CA TYR A 152 12.25 6.54 -9.30
C TYR A 152 13.27 5.59 -8.66
N PHE A 153 14.09 6.09 -7.74
CA PHE A 153 15.04 5.26 -6.99
C PHE A 153 14.32 4.17 -6.19
N LEU A 154 13.29 4.54 -5.42
CA LEU A 154 12.50 3.61 -4.62
C LEU A 154 11.91 2.48 -5.48
N ARG A 155 11.29 2.84 -6.60
CA ARG A 155 10.71 1.88 -7.56
C ARG A 155 11.78 0.96 -8.14
N ALA A 156 12.90 1.52 -8.59
CA ALA A 156 14.01 0.74 -9.14
C ALA A 156 14.61 -0.22 -8.10
N PHE A 157 14.80 0.26 -6.86
CA PHE A 157 15.37 -0.50 -5.76
C PHE A 157 14.52 -1.73 -5.42
N VAL A 158 13.21 -1.57 -5.25
CA VAL A 158 12.33 -2.70 -4.94
C VAL A 158 12.21 -3.67 -6.12
N HIS A 159 12.15 -3.19 -7.36
CA HIS A 159 12.15 -4.08 -8.53
C HIS A 159 13.46 -4.86 -8.69
N PHE A 160 14.60 -4.23 -8.41
CA PHE A 160 15.88 -4.91 -8.45
C PHE A 160 15.94 -6.04 -7.40
N ASN A 161 15.45 -5.79 -6.19
CA ASN A 161 15.40 -6.82 -5.15
C ASN A 161 14.41 -7.95 -5.49
N LEU A 162 13.26 -7.63 -6.07
CA LEU A 162 12.34 -8.64 -6.59
C LEU A 162 13.00 -9.50 -7.68
N LEU A 163 13.75 -8.88 -8.60
CA LEU A 163 14.49 -9.61 -9.63
C LEU A 163 15.53 -10.54 -9.00
N LYS A 164 16.29 -10.08 -7.99
CA LYS A 164 17.28 -10.91 -7.29
C LYS A 164 16.69 -12.18 -6.67
N PHE A 165 15.50 -12.10 -6.05
CA PHE A 165 14.96 -13.21 -5.27
C PHE A 165 13.97 -14.10 -6.02
N TYR A 166 13.25 -13.57 -7.01
CA TYR A 166 12.15 -14.29 -7.66
C TYR A 166 12.38 -14.58 -9.15
N SER A 167 13.49 -14.13 -9.72
CA SER A 167 13.86 -14.45 -11.10
C SER A 167 14.96 -15.50 -11.15
N LYS A 168 15.15 -16.11 -12.33
CA LYS A 168 16.34 -16.93 -12.59
C LYS A 168 17.57 -16.03 -12.62
N ALA A 169 18.70 -16.55 -12.17
CA ALA A 169 19.97 -15.85 -12.25
C ALA A 169 20.21 -15.32 -13.67
N TYR A 170 20.62 -14.05 -13.76
CA TYR A 170 20.98 -13.43 -15.03
C TYR A 170 22.11 -14.23 -15.68
N THR A 171 21.96 -14.54 -16.97
CA THR A 171 22.93 -15.31 -17.75
C THR A 171 23.58 -14.44 -18.80
#